data_AF-A0A7V6XL03-F1
#
_entry.id   AF-A0A7V6XL03-F1
#
_cell.length_a   1.000
_cell.length_b   1.000
_cell.length_c   1.000
_cell.angle_alpha   90.00
_cell.angle_beta   90.00
_cell.angle_gamma   90.00
#
_symmetry.space_group_name_H-M   'P 1'
#
loop_
_entity.id
_entity.type
_entity.pdbx_description
1 polymer ?
#
loop_
_entity_poly.entity_id
_entity_poly.type
_entity_poly.pdbx_seq_one_letter_code
_entity_poly.pdbx_strand_id
1 'polypeptide(L)' 'HLDLWEANFLQLVEKGVRKENISLSGICTSCNNEISFSHRKEKGRTGRFAAIIQLL' A
#
# COMPACT_ATOMS: atom_id res chain seq x y z
N HIS A 1 -5.81 -16.13 0.78
CA HIS A 1 -5.63 -14.76 1.31
C HIS A 1 -4.21 -14.33 0.98
N LEU A 2 -4.00 -13.15 0.38
CA LEU A 2 -2.68 -12.64 0.02
C LEU A 2 -2.49 -11.27 0.67
N ASP A 3 -1.43 -11.13 1.47
CA ASP A 3 -1.05 -9.87 2.09
C ASP A 3 0.17 -9.29 1.36
N LEU A 4 -0.05 -8.19 0.65
CA LEU A 4 1.01 -7.50 -0.09
C LEU A 4 1.85 -6.58 0.80
N TRP A 5 1.34 -6.16 1.96
CA TRP A 5 2.13 -5.38 2.91
C TRP A 5 3.25 -6.23 3.50
N GLU A 6 2.88 -7.40 4.03
CA GLU A 6 3.85 -8.34 4.60
C GLU A 6 4.87 -8.80 3.55
N ALA A 7 4.42 -9.12 2.33
CA ALA A 7 5.31 -9.54 1.25
C ALA A 7 6.37 -8.47 0.91
N ASN A 8 6.00 -7.18 0.86
CA ASN A 8 6.95 -6.10 0.61
C ASN A 8 7.82 -5.80 1.85
N PHE A 9 7.25 -5.86 3.05
CA PHE A 9 8.01 -5.68 4.30
C PHE A 9 9.16 -6.69 4.40
N LEU A 10 8.86 -7.97 4.18
CA LEU A 10 9.87 -9.04 4.20
C LEU A 10 10.95 -8.82 3.14
N GLN A 11 10.58 -8.43 1.92
CA GLN A 11 11.54 -8.11 0.86
C GLN A 11 12.46 -6.93 1.24
N LEU A 12 11.92 -5.88 1.84
CA LEU A 12 12.73 -4.72 2.27
C LEU A 12 13.72 -5.10 3.37
N VAL A 13 13.27 -5.89 4.36
CA VAL A 13 14.13 -6.40 5.44
C VAL A 13 15.21 -7.32 4.89
N GLU A 14 14.89 -8.22 3.96
CA GLU A 14 15.85 -9.08 3.27
C GLU A 14 16.92 -8.26 2.52
N LYS A 15 16.55 -7.10 1.97
CA LYS A 15 17.49 -6.16 1.33
C LYS A 15 18.24 -5.25 2.30
N GLY A 16 18.08 -5.45 3.61
CA GLY A 16 18.86 -4.77 4.65
C GLY A 16 18.23 -3.48 5.18
N VAL A 17 16.99 -3.15 4.81
CA VAL A 17 16.27 -2.05 5.45
C VAL A 17 15.93 -2.45 6.89
N ARG A 18 16.36 -1.66 7.86
CA ARG A 18 16.09 -1.95 9.27
C ARG A 18 14.59 -1.82 9.56
N LYS A 19 14.05 -2.74 10.35
CA LYS A 19 12.61 -2.85 10.63
C LYS A 19 12.04 -1.55 11.21
N GLU A 20 12.79 -0.89 12.09
CA GLU A 20 12.43 0.39 12.73
C GLU A 20 12.31 1.56 11.75
N ASN A 21 12.86 1.44 10.54
CA ASN A 21 12.74 2.45 9.48
C ASN A 21 11.54 2.16 8.54
N ILE A 22 10.76 1.10 8.77
CA ILE A 22 9.63 0.72 7.93
C ILE A 22 8.33 0.92 8.70
N SER A 23 7.45 1.76 8.16
CA SER A 23 6.11 2.00 8.71
C SER A 23 5.05 1.41 7.80
N LEU A 24 4.19 0.55 8.34
CA LEU A 24 3.01 0.02 7.64
C LEU A 24 1.81 0.91 7.92
N SER A 25 1.13 1.36 6.87
CA SER A 25 -0.01 2.28 7.01
C SER A 25 -1.26 1.61 7.60
N GLY A 26 -1.46 0.32 7.36
CA GLY A 26 -2.67 -0.41 7.78
C GLY A 26 -3.95 -0.04 7.03
N ILE A 27 -3.89 0.88 6.05
CA ILE A 27 -5.08 1.32 5.29
C ILE A 27 -5.37 0.35 4.14
N CYS A 28 -6.61 -0.12 4.07
CA CYS A 28 -7.13 -1.00 3.02
C CYS A 28 -8.04 -0.21 2.05
N THR A 29 -7.60 0.00 0.81
CA THR A 29 -8.38 0.74 -0.21
C THR A 29 -9.68 0.04 -0.60
N SER A 30 -9.72 -1.29 -0.54
CA SER A 30 -10.96 -2.06 -0.80
C SER A 30 -11.95 -2.06 0.36
N CYS A 31 -11.47 -1.83 1.58
CA CYS A 31 -12.28 -1.91 2.81
C CYS A 31 -12.98 -0.57 3.07
N ASN A 32 -12.30 0.55 2.76
CA ASN A 32 -12.79 1.91 2.96
C ASN A 32 -13.14 2.59 1.62
N ASN A 33 -14.01 1.97 0.83
CA ASN A 33 -14.31 2.44 -0.53
C ASN A 33 -15.11 3.77 -0.58
N GLU A 34 -15.64 4.25 0.56
CA GLU A 34 -16.30 5.58 0.65
C GLU A 34 -15.31 6.73 0.48
N ILE A 35 -14.05 6.53 0.88
CA ILE A 35 -13.00 7.54 0.84
C ILE A 35 -11.81 7.12 -0.03
N SER A 36 -11.89 5.98 -0.70
CA SER A 36 -10.77 5.39 -1.46
C SER A 36 -11.21 4.70 -2.74
N PHE A 37 -10.48 4.98 -3.83
CA PHE A 37 -10.60 4.23 -5.07
C PHE A 37 -10.00 2.82 -4.90
N SER A 38 -10.71 1.79 -5.39
CA SER A 38 -10.25 0.41 -5.37
C SER A 38 -10.63 -0.31 -6.67
N HIS A 39 -9.62 -0.56 -7.51
CA HIS A 39 -9.80 -1.23 -8.79
C HIS A 39 -10.48 -2.60 -8.66
N ARG A 40 -10.12 -3.39 -7.64
CA ARG A 40 -10.71 -4.72 -7.41
C ARG A 40 -12.16 -4.61 -6.94
N LYS A 41 -12.45 -3.71 -5.98
CA LYS A 41 -13.81 -3.54 -5.43
C LYS A 41 -14.79 -2.99 -6.46
N GLU A 42 -14.33 -2.01 -7.25
CA GLU A 42 -15.12 -1.30 -8.26
C GLU A 42 -15.02 -1.94 -9.66
N LYS A 43 -14.57 -3.20 -9.73
CA LYS A 43 -14.57 -4.02 -10.95
C LYS A 43 -13.93 -3.33 -12.16
N GLY A 44 -12.83 -2.63 -11.91
CA GLY A 44 -11.98 -2.04 -12.92
C GLY A 44 -12.29 -0.60 -13.33
N ARG A 45 -13.50 -0.09 -13.07
CA ARG A 45 -13.92 1.27 -13.45
C ARG A 45 -13.94 2.20 -12.25
N THR A 46 -12.79 2.83 -11.96
CA THR A 46 -12.61 3.76 -10.83
C THR A 46 -11.46 4.74 -11.11
N GLY A 47 -11.31 5.76 -10.26
CA GLY A 47 -10.20 6.73 -10.24
C GLY A 47 -8.88 6.12 -9.75
N ARG A 48 -7.85 6.96 -9.56
CA ARG A 48 -6.53 6.54 -9.06
C ARG A 48 -6.00 7.56 -8.06
N PHE A 49 -5.24 7.07 -7.10
CA PHE A 49 -4.40 7.89 -6.23
C PHE A 49 -3.00 8.05 -6.82
N ALA A 50 -2.27 9.05 -6.34
CA ALA A 50 -0.84 9.22 -6.58
C ALA A 50 -0.10 9.24 -5.23
N ALA A 51 1.07 8.61 -5.19
CA ALA A 51 2.04 8.76 -4.11
C ALA A 51 3.19 9.61 -4.65
N ILE A 52 3.53 10.69 -3.94
CA ILE A 52 4.50 11.70 -4.41
C ILE A 52 5.57 11.86 -3.33
N ILE A 53 6.83 11.91 -3.75
CA ILE A 53 7.99 12.20 -2.92
C ILE A 53 8.87 13.21 -3.65
N GLN A 54 9.40 14.20 -2.91
CA GLN A 54 10.33 15.20 -3.45
C GLN A 54 11.47 15.42 -2.48
N LEU A 55 12.61 15.86 -3.01
CA LEU A 55 13.63 16.52 -2.21
C LEU A 55 13.21 17.98 -2.00
N LEU A 56 13.48 18.53 -0.82
CA LEU A 56 13.26 19.95 -0.52
C LEU A 56 14.32 20.83 -1.16
#